data_AF-A0A674JAL1-F1
#
_entry.id   AF-A0A674JAL1-F1
#
_cell.length_a   1.000
_cell.length_b   1.000
_cell.length_c   1.000
_cell.angle_alpha   90.00
_cell.angle_beta   90.00
_cell.angle_gamma   90.00
#
_symmetry.space_group_name_H-M   'P 1'
#
loop_
_entity.id
_entity.type
_entity.pdbx_description
1 polymer ?
#
loop_
_entity_poly.entity_id
_entity_poly.type
_entity_poly.pdbx_seq_one_letter_code
_entity_poly.pdbx_strand_id
1 'polypeptide(L)'
;MAFGKPVKYWKLDPTKVYSSSPNAWDTAVHDASEEYKHRMHNLCCDNCHSHVALALNLMRYDNSSSWNMVKLCFLSLLYGKYVSIGGFMKTWLPFVLFLGVILTVILTLHLR
;
A
#
# COMPACT_ATOMS: atom_id res chain seq x y z
N MET A 1 -2.69 -13.03 -6.55
CA MET A 1 -1.76 -11.96 -6.09
C MET A 1 -0.36 -12.53 -6.11
N ALA A 2 0.60 -11.84 -6.72
CA ALA A 2 1.99 -12.31 -6.85
C ALA A 2 2.69 -12.52 -5.50
N PHE A 3 2.28 -11.81 -4.45
CA PHE A 3 2.94 -11.79 -3.13
C PHE A 3 2.18 -12.57 -2.04
N GLY A 4 1.37 -13.56 -2.42
CA GLY A 4 0.61 -14.38 -1.48
C GLY A 4 -0.61 -13.68 -0.88
N LYS A 5 -1.05 -14.15 0.30
CA LYS A 5 -2.24 -13.61 1.00
C LYS A 5 -1.88 -12.30 1.71
N PRO A 6 -2.73 -11.25 1.63
CA PRO A 6 -2.48 -10.00 2.32
C PRO A 6 -2.48 -10.20 3.84
N VAL A 7 -1.51 -9.56 4.51
CA VAL A 7 -1.38 -9.58 5.98
C VAL A 7 -1.82 -8.28 6.62
N LYS A 8 -2.01 -7.23 5.81
CA LYS A 8 -2.38 -5.88 6.24
C LYS A 8 -3.25 -5.22 5.16
N TYR A 9 -4.21 -4.40 5.57
CA TYR A 9 -5.08 -3.64 4.68
C TYR A 9 -5.35 -2.25 5.24
N TRP A 10 -5.55 -1.26 4.38
CA TRP A 10 -6.04 0.06 4.77
C TRP A 10 -7.44 0.25 4.21
N LYS A 11 -8.44 0.36 5.10
CA LYS A 11 -9.84 0.56 4.72
C LYS A 11 -10.09 2.05 4.49
N LEU A 12 -10.46 2.40 3.28
CA LEU A 12 -10.86 3.75 2.90
C LEU A 12 -12.33 4.00 3.25
N ASP A 13 -12.69 5.27 3.39
CA ASP A 13 -14.03 5.73 3.74
C ASP A 13 -14.75 6.23 2.48
N PRO A 14 -15.80 5.52 1.99
CA PRO A 14 -16.52 5.93 0.78
C PRO A 14 -17.14 7.33 0.86
N THR A 15 -17.40 7.85 2.06
CA THR A 15 -17.98 9.19 2.24
C THR A 15 -17.03 10.32 1.82
N LYS A 16 -15.74 10.01 1.65
CA LYS A 16 -14.71 10.95 1.21
C LYS A 16 -14.62 11.10 -0.31
N VAL A 17 -15.42 10.37 -1.09
CA VAL A 17 -15.53 10.59 -2.54
C VAL A 17 -16.17 11.95 -2.79
N TYR A 18 -15.60 12.74 -3.70
CA TYR A 18 -16.09 14.10 -3.98
C TYR A 18 -17.50 14.13 -4.57
N SER A 19 -17.80 13.16 -5.44
CA SER A 19 -19.09 13.07 -6.12
C SER A 19 -20.12 12.38 -5.22
N SER A 20 -21.34 12.93 -5.17
CA SER A 20 -22.50 12.32 -4.53
C SER A 20 -23.16 11.23 -5.38
N SER A 21 -22.66 10.97 -6.60
CA SER A 21 -23.18 9.90 -7.45
C SER A 21 -22.93 8.54 -6.77
N PRO A 22 -23.97 7.69 -6.62
CA PRO A 22 -23.84 6.38 -5.96
C PRO A 22 -22.75 5.49 -6.57
N ASN A 23 -22.44 5.67 -7.86
CA ASN A 23 -21.51 4.83 -8.61
C ASN A 23 -20.13 5.48 -8.79
N ALA A 24 -19.89 6.67 -8.22
CA ALA A 24 -18.65 7.41 -8.47
C ALA A 24 -17.38 6.62 -8.09
N TRP A 25 -17.45 5.85 -7.01
CA TRP A 25 -16.37 4.95 -6.59
C TRP A 25 -16.09 3.88 -7.66
N ASP A 26 -17.12 3.14 -8.05
CA ASP A 26 -16.99 2.02 -8.99
C ASP A 26 -16.57 2.48 -10.37
N THR A 27 -17.11 3.61 -10.85
CA THR A 27 -16.70 4.23 -12.11
C THR A 27 -15.22 4.61 -12.09
N ALA A 28 -14.74 5.28 -11.03
CA ALA A 28 -13.33 5.67 -10.95
C ALA A 28 -12.38 4.46 -10.86
N VAL A 29 -12.78 3.39 -10.17
CA VAL A 29 -12.02 2.13 -10.12
C VAL A 29 -12.01 1.44 -11.49
N HIS A 30 -13.15 1.43 -12.18
CA HIS A 30 -13.27 0.89 -13.54
C HIS A 30 -12.38 1.66 -14.52
N ASP A 31 -12.50 2.98 -14.56
CA ASP A 31 -11.73 3.84 -15.46
C ASP A 31 -10.22 3.72 -15.21
N ALA A 32 -9.79 3.66 -13.95
CA ALA A 32 -8.39 3.40 -13.63
C ALA A 32 -7.92 2.03 -14.14
N SER A 33 -8.79 1.02 -14.10
CA SER A 33 -8.49 -0.33 -14.61
C SER A 33 -8.41 -0.35 -16.14
N GLU A 34 -9.29 0.38 -16.81
CA GLU A 34 -9.27 0.56 -18.26
C GLU A 34 -8.01 1.28 -18.74
N GLU A 35 -7.50 2.25 -17.97
CA GLU A 35 -6.21 2.88 -18.24
C GLU A 35 -5.04 1.90 -18.03
N TYR A 36 -5.02 1.19 -16.91
CA TYR A 36 -3.87 0.35 -16.54
C TYR A 36 -3.81 -1.00 -17.26
N LYS A 37 -4.89 -1.47 -17.90
CA LYS A 37 -4.82 -2.69 -18.72
C LYS A 37 -3.89 -2.55 -19.93
N HIS A 38 -3.63 -1.30 -20.36
CA HIS A 38 -2.75 -0.98 -21.47
C HIS A 38 -1.33 -0.60 -21.02
N ARG A 39 -1.09 -0.42 -19.71
CA ARG A 39 0.20 0.02 -19.17
C ARG A 39 1.05 -1.17 -18.74
N MET A 40 2.34 -1.11 -19.05
CA MET A 40 3.30 -2.09 -18.53
C MET A 40 3.53 -1.86 -17.04
N HIS A 41 3.24 -2.88 -16.24
CA HIS A 41 3.41 -2.83 -14.81
C HIS A 41 4.88 -2.97 -14.43
N ASN A 42 5.45 -1.93 -13.81
CA ASN A 42 6.82 -1.93 -13.30
C ASN A 42 6.81 -1.97 -11.78
N LEU A 43 7.60 -2.86 -11.19
CA LEU A 43 7.60 -3.09 -9.73
C LEU A 43 7.81 -1.80 -8.90
N CYS A 44 8.68 -0.90 -9.37
CA CYS A 44 9.07 0.29 -8.62
C CYS A 44 8.36 1.58 -9.05
N CYS A 45 8.06 1.76 -10.33
CA CYS A 45 7.71 3.08 -10.88
C CYS A 45 6.30 3.20 -11.47
N ASP A 46 5.67 2.09 -11.83
CA ASP A 46 4.29 2.07 -12.35
C ASP A 46 3.61 0.77 -11.89
N ASN A 47 3.24 0.75 -10.61
CA ASN A 47 2.84 -0.44 -9.89
C ASN A 47 1.37 -0.38 -9.42
N CYS A 48 0.94 -1.37 -8.62
CA CYS A 48 -0.43 -1.44 -8.11
C CYS A 48 -0.84 -0.19 -7.31
N HIS A 49 0.11 0.46 -6.62
CA HIS A 49 -0.19 1.70 -5.91
C HIS A 49 -0.38 2.87 -6.87
N SER A 50 0.25 2.87 -8.04
CA SER A 50 0.02 3.89 -9.07
C SER A 50 -1.39 3.75 -9.66
N HIS A 51 -1.86 2.52 -9.87
CA HIS A 51 -3.25 2.23 -10.27
C HIS A 51 -4.25 2.73 -9.23
N VAL A 52 -4.05 2.39 -7.96
CA VAL A 52 -4.93 2.88 -6.87
C VAL A 52 -4.87 4.39 -6.76
N ALA A 53 -3.69 5.02 -6.92
CA ALA A 53 -3.56 6.47 -6.90
C ALA A 53 -4.37 7.13 -8.03
N LEU A 54 -4.36 6.55 -9.24
CA LEU A 54 -5.19 7.04 -10.33
C LEU A 54 -6.68 6.96 -9.97
N ALA A 55 -7.16 5.83 -9.45
CA ALA A 55 -8.55 5.69 -9.03
C ALA A 55 -8.93 6.77 -7.99
N LEU A 56 -8.09 6.99 -6.97
CA LEU A 56 -8.32 8.02 -5.96
C LEU A 56 -8.32 9.44 -6.53
N ASN A 57 -7.49 9.71 -7.53
CA ASN A 57 -7.48 11.00 -8.23
C ASN A 57 -8.74 11.21 -9.07
N LEU A 58 -9.20 10.18 -9.79
CA LEU A 58 -10.42 10.24 -10.62
C LEU A 58 -11.66 10.52 -9.76
N MET A 59 -11.77 9.88 -8.59
CA MET A 59 -12.88 10.14 -7.65
C MET A 59 -12.66 11.37 -6.75
N ARG A 60 -11.54 12.08 -6.92
CA ARG A 60 -11.10 13.21 -6.07
C ARG A 60 -11.22 12.91 -4.57
N TYR A 61 -10.76 11.73 -4.18
CA TYR A 61 -10.90 11.22 -2.81
C TYR A 61 -10.28 12.20 -1.80
N ASP A 62 -11.03 12.53 -0.75
CA ASP A 62 -10.65 13.49 0.29
C ASP A 62 -10.34 14.89 -0.28
N ASN A 63 -11.11 15.31 -1.29
CA ASN A 63 -10.93 16.57 -2.04
C ASN A 63 -9.56 16.72 -2.72
N SER A 64 -8.83 15.62 -2.96
CA SER A 64 -7.48 15.63 -3.52
C SER A 64 -7.42 14.91 -4.88
N SER A 65 -6.69 15.49 -5.82
CA SER A 65 -6.31 14.90 -7.11
C SER A 65 -4.79 14.69 -7.25
N SER A 66 -4.07 14.69 -6.12
CA SER A 66 -2.61 14.56 -6.05
C SER A 66 -2.15 13.30 -5.30
N TRP A 67 -2.95 12.24 -5.36
CA TRP A 67 -2.56 10.90 -4.91
C TRP A 67 -1.47 10.34 -5.81
N ASN A 68 -0.50 9.65 -5.19
CA ASN A 68 0.58 8.95 -5.87
C ASN A 68 0.98 7.70 -5.07
N MET A 69 1.79 6.84 -5.69
CA MET A 69 2.21 5.56 -5.11
C MET A 69 2.97 5.70 -3.78
N VAL A 70 3.77 6.77 -3.63
CA VAL A 70 4.59 7.00 -2.43
C VAL A 70 3.69 7.36 -1.26
N LYS A 71 2.78 8.32 -1.45
CA LYS A 71 1.78 8.70 -0.46
C LYS A 71 0.95 7.49 -0.03
N LEU A 72 0.49 6.68 -0.99
CA LEU A 72 -0.27 5.46 -0.69
C LEU A 72 0.54 4.42 0.09
N CYS A 73 1.81 4.22 -0.25
CA CYS A 73 2.69 3.31 0.47
C CYS A 73 2.82 3.73 1.94
N PHE A 74 3.18 4.99 2.20
CA PHE A 74 3.32 5.51 3.56
C PHE A 74 2.01 5.44 4.35
N LEU A 75 0.89 5.87 3.76
CA LEU A 75 -0.41 5.82 4.44
C LEU A 75 -0.87 4.39 4.71
N SER A 76 -0.63 3.45 3.81
CA SER A 76 -0.92 2.03 4.04
C SER A 76 -0.04 1.42 5.13
N LEU A 77 1.21 1.88 5.25
CA LEU A 77 2.11 1.48 6.35
C LEU A 77 1.65 2.05 7.70
N LEU A 78 1.20 3.31 7.75
CA LEU A 78 0.81 3.97 9.01
C LEU A 78 -0.62 3.61 9.45
N TYR A 79 -1.59 3.65 8.53
CA TYR A 79 -3.02 3.47 8.83
C TYR A 79 -3.54 2.06 8.54
N GLY A 80 -2.71 1.18 7.98
CA GLY A 80 -3.11 -0.19 7.71
C GLY A 80 -3.32 -1.01 8.99
N LYS A 81 -4.34 -1.86 8.98
CA LYS A 81 -4.66 -2.83 10.04
C LYS A 81 -4.19 -4.22 9.62
N TYR A 82 -3.59 -4.96 10.55
CA TYR A 82 -3.24 -6.35 10.31
C TYR A 82 -4.49 -7.21 10.24
N VAL A 83 -4.49 -8.19 9.34
CA VAL A 83 -5.59 -9.16 9.20
C VAL A 83 -5.65 -10.08 10.42
N SER A 84 -4.53 -10.35 11.07
CA SER A 84 -4.43 -11.15 12.29
C SER A 84 -3.11 -10.89 13.03
N ILE A 85 -3.01 -11.38 14.28
CA ILE A 85 -1.74 -11.41 15.04
C ILE A 85 -0.67 -12.19 14.27
N GLY A 86 -1.04 -13.30 13.62
CA GLY A 86 -0.14 -14.05 12.76
C GLY A 86 0.38 -13.23 11.57
N GLY A 87 -0.46 -12.35 10.99
CA GLY A 87 -0.04 -11.41 9.95
C GLY A 87 0.98 -10.37 10.46
N PHE A 88 0.79 -9.86 11.67
CA PHE A 88 1.76 -8.99 12.34
C PHE A 88 3.10 -9.69 12.53
N MET A 89 3.11 -10.90 13.08
CA MET A 89 4.33 -11.68 13.29
C MET A 89 5.06 -11.96 11.98
N LYS A 90 4.34 -12.37 10.93
CA LYS A 90 4.92 -12.61 9.59
C LYS A 90 5.56 -11.36 8.99
N THR A 91 5.07 -10.18 9.34
CA THR A 91 5.59 -8.90 8.84
C THR A 91 6.90 -8.50 9.54
N TRP A 92 6.96 -8.60 10.87
CA TRP A 92 8.06 -8.02 11.65
C TRP A 92 9.12 -9.01 12.12
N LEU A 93 8.77 -10.27 12.37
CA LEU A 93 9.69 -11.24 12.95
C LEU A 93 10.96 -11.44 12.10
N PRO A 94 10.90 -11.63 10.76
CA PRO A 94 12.11 -11.78 9.95
C PRO A 94 13.05 -10.57 10.04
N PHE A 95 12.48 -9.36 10.04
CA PHE A 95 13.24 -8.11 10.13
C PHE A 95 13.93 -7.95 11.50
N VAL A 96 13.21 -8.23 12.59
CA VAL A 96 13.77 -8.17 13.94
C VAL A 96 14.90 -9.19 14.12
N LEU A 97 14.73 -10.43 13.62
CA LEU A 97 15.79 -11.45 13.68
C LEU A 97 17.03 -11.03 12.89
N PHE A 98 16.85 -10.47 11.68
CA PHE A 98 17.95 -9.98 10.87
C PHE A 98 18.72 -8.84 11.54
N LEU A 99 18.02 -7.86 12.11
CA LEU A 99 18.66 -6.81 12.91
C LEU A 99 19.39 -7.36 14.13
N GLY A 100 18.81 -8.37 14.80
CA GLY A 100 19.46 -9.06 15.92
C GLY A 100 20.79 -9.70 15.53
N VAL A 101 20.87 -10.32 14.35
CA VAL A 101 22.12 -10.89 13.82
C VAL A 101 23.15 -9.79 13.52
N ILE A 102 22.73 -8.69 12.87
CA ILE A 102 23.64 -7.57 12.60
C ILE A 102 24.21 -6.99 13.90
N LEU A 103 23.35 -6.74 14.89
CA LEU A 103 23.76 -6.16 16.17
C LEU A 103 24.70 -7.07 16.94
N THR A 104 24.45 -8.38 16.95
CA THR A 104 25.34 -9.35 17.60
C THR A 104 26.71 -9.40 16.92
N VAL A 105 26.77 -9.41 15.58
CA VAL A 105 28.04 -9.34 14.84
C VAL A 105 28.81 -8.06 15.18
N ILE A 106 28.17 -6.89 15.11
CA ILE A 106 28.79 -5.61 15.45
C ILE A 106 29.35 -5.63 16.87
N LEU A 107 28.55 -6.10 17.83
CA LEU A 107 28.96 -6.16 19.23
C LEU A 107 30.16 -7.09 19.43
N THR A 108 30.15 -8.28 18.82
CA THR A 108 31.28 -9.22 18.92
C THR A 108 32.57 -8.70 18.30
N LEU A 109 32.48 -7.89 17.23
CA LEU A 109 33.64 -7.27 16.59
C LEU A 109 34.19 -6.08 17.40
N HIS A 110 33.32 -5.33 18.08
CA HIS A 110 33.73 -4.19 18.91
C HIS A 110 34.24 -4.56 20.29
N LEU A 111 33.82 -5.72 20.83
CA LEU A 111 34.28 -6.23 22.14
C LEU A 111 35.57 -7.07 22.04
N ARG A 112 36.12 -7.24 20.83
CA ARG A 112 37.38 -7.93 20.56
C ARG A 112 38.51 -6.92 20.35
#